data_AF-A0A964AF91-F1
#
_entry.id   AF-A0A964AF91-F1
#
_cell.length_a   1.000
_cell.length_b   1.000
_cell.length_c   1.000
_cell.angle_alpha   90.00
_cell.angle_beta   90.00
_cell.angle_gamma   90.00
#
_symmetry.space_group_name_H-M   'P 1'
#
loop_
_entity.id
_entity.type
_entity.pdbx_description
1 polymer ?
#
loop_
_entity_poly.entity_id
_entity_poly.type
_entity_poly.pdbx_seq_one_letter_code
_entity_poly.pdbx_strand_id
1 'polypeptide(L)'
;MRAPWILLPLLGFGCDRQDPISLPPTGSGPVDEVDQDGDGSPADEDCDDHDPRATPGAAEVCDGADNDCDGEIDEPDALDAQTWYADFDDDSFGDEDVSLQACERPVQYVSVAGDCDDERAWISPAAREVCNEEDDDCDAAVDEELMLHQSLVTIHSGLREVFQVQPENGQHFRLSEIEERLTPYEFSSLASDPGSADGTVYAYDSAEGHLYYFDPCNGTGWGVGPVDSGRLCGISFGVDSRLFGLDVDNDTLVEISTVDGSTEVIGLLDIDIDDCGVAFSCVKQRMYGVELPGGNLFQVNLDTGKAQELIPLAVPMTSPGLAYHLEEQTLYLGTGTELHLLDPDTGEAEILGSLVDSDDLAWVPECGVNPPADQDPSP
;
A
#
# COMPACT_ATOMS: atom_id res chain seq x y z
N MET A 1 1.19 43.79 78.05
CA MET A 1 2.09 44.94 78.30
C MET A 1 1.70 46.01 77.29
N ARG A 2 0.70 46.87 77.55
CA ARG A 2 0.77 48.20 78.21
C ARG A 2 1.85 49.14 77.63
N ALA A 3 1.41 49.98 76.67
CA ALA A 3 1.61 51.45 76.48
C ALA A 3 3.06 52.00 76.37
N PRO A 4 3.32 53.32 76.12
CA PRO A 4 2.47 54.48 75.71
C PRO A 4 3.07 55.28 74.50
N TRP A 5 2.34 56.09 73.72
CA TRP A 5 1.91 57.50 73.88
C TRP A 5 3.00 58.53 74.27
N ILE A 6 3.28 59.49 73.38
CA ILE A 6 3.88 60.84 73.63
C ILE A 6 3.24 61.79 72.59
N LEU A 7 2.23 62.60 72.95
CA LEU A 7 2.22 63.98 73.48
C LEU A 7 2.37 65.12 72.43
N LEU A 8 1.26 65.84 72.26
CA LEU A 8 1.03 67.17 71.62
C LEU A 8 1.83 68.33 72.26
N PRO A 9 2.04 69.49 71.59
CA PRO A 9 1.11 70.66 71.69
C PRO A 9 0.96 71.49 70.38
N LEU A 10 -0.22 72.00 69.99
CA LEU A 10 -0.95 73.24 70.37
C LEU A 10 -0.37 74.60 69.87
N LEU A 11 -1.30 75.45 69.37
CA LEU A 11 -1.25 76.90 69.04
C LEU A 11 -0.90 77.24 67.56
N GLY A 12 -1.65 78.06 66.82
CA GLY A 12 -2.86 78.84 67.09
C GLY A 12 -3.24 79.76 65.92
N PHE A 13 -4.42 80.39 66.05
CA PHE A 13 -4.91 81.63 65.42
C PHE A 13 -5.07 81.75 63.89
N GLY A 14 -6.30 82.10 63.49
CA GLY A 14 -6.53 83.15 62.50
C GLY A 14 -7.53 82.80 61.40
N CYS A 15 -8.80 83.18 61.60
CA CYS A 15 -9.76 83.34 60.51
C CYS A 15 -9.33 84.51 59.60
N ASP A 16 -9.36 84.32 58.29
CA ASP A 16 -9.85 85.37 57.41
C ASP A 16 -10.74 84.78 56.32
N ARG A 17 -11.94 85.35 56.18
CA ARG A 17 -12.97 84.94 55.22
C ARG A 17 -12.75 85.74 53.94
N GLN A 18 -12.46 85.05 52.84
CA GLN A 18 -12.81 85.53 51.50
C GLN A 18 -13.35 84.35 50.69
N ASP A 19 -14.68 84.23 50.61
CA ASP A 19 -15.37 83.43 49.59
C ASP A 19 -15.31 84.17 48.24
N PRO A 20 -15.57 83.54 47.07
CA PRO A 20 -15.33 82.17 46.64
C PRO A 20 -14.66 82.14 45.24
N ILE A 21 -13.87 81.11 44.93
CA ILE A 21 -13.66 80.71 43.53
C ILE A 21 -14.06 79.24 43.47
N SER A 22 -15.17 78.96 42.79
CA SER A 22 -15.52 77.60 42.39
C SER A 22 -14.44 77.11 41.44
N LEU A 23 -13.48 76.38 42.00
CA LEU A 23 -12.71 75.45 41.19
C LEU A 23 -13.68 74.39 40.69
N PRO A 24 -13.62 73.99 39.41
CA PRO A 24 -14.40 72.86 38.94
C PRO A 24 -14.08 71.65 39.84
N PRO A 25 -15.04 70.75 40.10
CA PRO A 25 -14.71 69.51 40.76
C PRO A 25 -13.59 68.87 39.95
N THR A 26 -12.45 68.62 40.62
CA THR A 26 -11.43 67.73 40.11
C THR A 26 -12.15 66.41 39.87
N GLY A 27 -12.48 66.15 38.60
CA GLY A 27 -12.97 64.88 38.13
C GLY A 27 -11.87 63.86 38.38
N SER A 28 -11.89 63.25 39.55
CA SER A 28 -11.46 61.88 39.73
C SER A 28 -12.53 61.00 39.09
N GLY A 29 -12.55 60.96 37.76
CA GLY A 29 -13.03 59.82 36.99
C GLY A 29 -11.83 58.92 36.68
N PRO A 30 -12.02 57.61 36.48
CA PRO A 30 -10.92 56.70 36.24
C PRO A 30 -10.18 57.08 34.95
N VAL A 31 -8.89 56.80 34.94
CA VAL A 31 -8.05 56.74 33.74
C VAL A 31 -8.44 55.49 32.94
N ASP A 32 -8.54 55.66 31.62
CA ASP A 32 -8.46 54.63 30.56
C ASP A 32 -9.72 53.79 30.25
N GLU A 33 -10.74 54.43 29.64
CA GLU A 33 -11.81 53.76 28.84
C GLU A 33 -11.77 54.32 27.40
N VAL A 34 -10.62 54.24 26.73
CA VAL A 34 -10.47 54.68 25.34
C VAL A 34 -10.36 53.44 24.48
N ASP A 35 -11.35 53.23 23.63
CA ASP A 35 -11.34 52.33 22.47
C ASP A 35 -10.38 52.91 21.42
N GLN A 36 -9.19 52.30 21.25
CA GLN A 36 -8.12 52.82 20.40
C GLN A 36 -8.19 52.33 18.94
N ASP A 37 -8.82 51.19 18.67
CA ASP A 37 -8.91 50.61 17.32
C ASP A 37 -10.29 50.80 16.65
N GLY A 38 -11.30 51.23 17.41
CA GLY A 38 -12.62 51.61 16.96
C GLY A 38 -13.59 50.44 16.73
N ASP A 39 -13.38 49.30 17.37
CA ASP A 39 -14.22 48.11 17.27
C ASP A 39 -15.51 48.19 18.12
N GLY A 40 -15.54 49.11 19.09
CA GLY A 40 -16.64 49.33 20.02
C GLY A 40 -16.48 48.71 21.41
N SER A 41 -15.35 48.10 21.72
CA SER A 41 -14.97 47.60 23.05
C SER A 41 -13.95 48.55 23.72
N PRO A 42 -14.13 48.89 25.00
CA PRO A 42 -13.16 49.70 25.72
C PRO A 42 -11.95 48.86 26.14
N ALA A 43 -10.79 49.51 26.28
CA ALA A 43 -9.51 48.89 26.67
C ALA A 43 -9.49 48.01 27.93
N ASP A 44 -10.51 48.05 28.79
CA ASP A 44 -10.63 47.18 29.98
C ASP A 44 -11.45 45.90 29.75
N GLU A 45 -12.17 45.82 28.63
CA GLU A 45 -12.89 44.63 28.14
C GLU A 45 -12.21 44.01 26.89
N ASP A 46 -11.38 44.79 26.19
CA ASP A 46 -10.60 44.40 25.02
C ASP A 46 -9.24 43.77 25.40
N CYS A 47 -8.92 42.63 24.79
CA CYS A 47 -7.69 41.89 25.01
C CYS A 47 -6.50 42.42 24.18
N ASP A 48 -6.73 43.09 23.04
CA ASP A 48 -5.75 43.89 22.29
C ASP A 48 -6.38 45.15 21.67
N ASP A 49 -6.36 46.26 22.42
CA ASP A 49 -6.86 47.60 22.06
C ASP A 49 -6.17 48.24 20.81
N HIS A 50 -5.38 47.49 20.05
CA HIS A 50 -4.84 47.90 18.75
C HIS A 50 -5.27 46.98 17.59
N ASP A 51 -5.98 45.88 17.83
CA ASP A 51 -6.49 44.96 16.81
C ASP A 51 -8.02 44.85 16.89
N PRO A 52 -8.77 45.45 15.93
CA PRO A 52 -10.23 45.49 15.98
C PRO A 52 -10.90 44.13 15.70
N ARG A 53 -10.11 43.06 15.65
CA ARG A 53 -10.56 41.67 15.58
C ARG A 53 -10.52 40.97 16.95
N ALA A 54 -9.89 41.56 17.95
CA ALA A 54 -9.72 41.01 19.29
C ALA A 54 -10.74 41.64 20.25
N THR A 55 -11.97 41.14 20.26
CA THR A 55 -13.07 41.79 20.98
C THR A 55 -14.01 40.77 21.64
N PRO A 56 -14.60 41.06 22.81
CA PRO A 56 -15.54 40.16 23.47
C PRO A 56 -16.60 39.53 22.57
N GLY A 57 -16.50 38.22 22.36
CA GLY A 57 -17.43 37.43 21.53
C GLY A 57 -17.28 37.63 20.03
N ALA A 58 -16.13 38.08 19.54
CA ALA A 58 -15.74 37.91 18.15
C ALA A 58 -15.65 36.42 17.77
N ALA A 59 -15.38 36.14 16.49
CA ALA A 59 -15.15 34.77 16.06
C ALA A 59 -13.66 34.47 16.14
N GLU A 60 -13.32 33.40 16.83
CA GLU A 60 -11.94 32.93 16.96
C GLU A 60 -11.40 32.46 15.60
N VAL A 61 -10.12 32.78 15.34
CA VAL A 61 -9.35 32.26 14.20
C VAL A 61 -7.99 31.79 14.68
N CYS A 62 -7.42 30.80 13.99
CA CYS A 62 -6.13 30.18 14.29
C CYS A 62 -4.95 31.09 13.91
N ASP A 63 -4.80 32.25 14.58
CA ASP A 63 -3.77 33.24 14.31
C ASP A 63 -2.79 33.50 15.47
N GLY A 64 -2.92 32.75 16.56
CA GLY A 64 -2.09 32.85 17.75
C GLY A 64 -2.49 33.99 18.68
N ALA A 65 -3.67 34.59 18.49
CA ALA A 65 -4.24 35.61 19.35
C ALA A 65 -5.65 35.20 19.82
N ASP A 66 -5.98 35.60 21.04
CA ASP A 66 -7.33 35.52 21.59
C ASP A 66 -8.20 36.56 20.88
N ASN A 67 -9.02 36.16 19.90
CA ASN A 67 -9.82 37.09 19.11
C ASN A 67 -11.16 37.40 19.76
N ASP A 68 -11.68 36.53 20.62
CA ASP A 68 -12.97 36.71 21.27
C ASP A 68 -12.89 37.17 22.73
N CYS A 69 -11.66 37.39 23.22
CA CYS A 69 -11.28 37.86 24.54
C CYS A 69 -11.84 37.02 25.69
N ASP A 70 -11.95 35.70 25.50
CA ASP A 70 -12.45 34.78 26.53
C ASP A 70 -11.34 34.22 27.43
N GLY A 71 -10.08 34.42 27.05
CA GLY A 71 -8.87 34.07 27.79
C GLY A 71 -8.19 32.77 27.34
N GLU A 72 -8.76 32.05 26.36
CA GLU A 72 -8.09 30.99 25.62
C GLU A 72 -7.57 31.52 24.27
N ILE A 73 -6.67 30.78 23.61
CA ILE A 73 -6.09 31.17 22.31
C ILE A 73 -6.25 29.98 21.38
N ASP A 74 -6.69 30.23 20.14
CA ASP A 74 -6.72 29.24 19.05
C ASP A 74 -7.52 27.98 19.41
N GLU A 75 -8.78 28.18 19.79
CA GLU A 75 -9.65 27.12 20.32
C GLU A 75 -10.14 26.14 19.24
N PRO A 76 -10.59 24.91 19.62
CA PRO A 76 -11.10 23.93 18.69
C PRO A 76 -12.29 24.37 17.82
N ASP A 77 -13.07 25.37 18.23
CA ASP A 77 -14.20 25.92 17.48
C ASP A 77 -13.87 27.20 16.69
N ALA A 78 -12.59 27.56 16.61
CA ALA A 78 -12.11 28.59 15.69
C ALA A 78 -12.57 28.32 14.25
N LEU A 79 -12.85 29.40 13.51
CA LEU A 79 -13.49 29.33 12.19
C LEU A 79 -12.67 28.56 11.14
N ASP A 80 -11.35 28.58 11.28
CA ASP A 80 -10.37 27.92 10.42
C ASP A 80 -9.62 26.78 11.14
N ALA A 81 -10.15 26.30 12.28
CA ALA A 81 -9.70 25.05 12.86
C ALA A 81 -9.82 23.92 11.84
N GLN A 82 -8.80 23.06 11.80
CA GLN A 82 -8.76 21.91 10.91
C GLN A 82 -9.25 20.66 11.64
N THR A 83 -9.93 19.77 10.91
CA THR A 83 -10.17 18.41 11.37
C THR A 83 -8.88 17.60 11.32
N TRP A 84 -8.51 17.03 12.45
CA TRP A 84 -7.42 16.08 12.59
C TRP A 84 -7.99 14.70 12.92
N TYR A 85 -7.40 13.65 12.34
CA TYR A 85 -7.78 12.24 12.49
C TYR A 85 -6.70 11.51 13.26
N ALA A 86 -7.08 10.61 14.18
CA ALA A 86 -6.10 9.82 14.94
C ALA A 86 -5.31 8.94 13.97
N ASP A 87 -4.00 8.83 14.23
CA ASP A 87 -3.04 8.04 13.46
C ASP A 87 -2.17 7.31 14.50
N PHE A 88 -2.54 6.06 14.80
CA PHE A 88 -1.92 5.25 15.85
C PHE A 88 -0.79 4.36 15.34
N ASP A 89 -0.75 4.06 14.04
CA ASP A 89 0.29 3.25 13.41
C ASP A 89 1.36 4.06 12.66
N ASP A 90 1.22 5.38 12.63
CA ASP A 90 2.14 6.38 12.08
C ASP A 90 2.33 6.27 10.55
N ASP A 91 1.29 5.93 9.80
CA ASP A 91 1.33 5.74 8.34
C ASP A 91 0.95 6.99 7.51
N SER A 92 0.51 8.06 8.20
CA SER A 92 0.06 9.36 7.67
C SER A 92 -1.39 9.46 7.20
N PHE A 93 -2.17 8.39 7.32
CA PHE A 93 -3.62 8.39 7.24
C PHE A 93 -4.19 8.25 8.64
N GLY A 94 -5.47 8.59 8.80
CA GLY A 94 -6.09 8.52 10.11
C GLY A 94 -7.54 8.12 10.08
N ASP A 95 -7.99 7.58 11.21
CA ASP A 95 -9.33 7.05 11.42
C ASP A 95 -10.38 8.17 11.32
N GLU A 96 -11.29 8.06 10.33
CA GLU A 96 -12.37 9.02 10.12
C GLU A 96 -13.38 9.08 11.28
N ASP A 97 -13.53 7.99 12.02
CA ASP A 97 -14.42 7.88 13.19
C ASP A 97 -13.79 8.49 14.46
N VAL A 98 -12.47 8.72 14.47
CA VAL A 98 -11.73 9.31 15.60
C VAL A 98 -11.09 10.62 15.19
N SER A 99 -11.91 11.67 15.12
CA SER A 99 -11.47 13.01 14.74
C SER A 99 -11.70 14.08 15.82
N LEU A 100 -10.92 15.16 15.73
CA LEU A 100 -11.09 16.37 16.54
C LEU A 100 -10.77 17.63 15.73
N GLN A 101 -11.27 18.79 16.16
CA GLN A 101 -10.88 20.09 15.60
C GLN A 101 -9.74 20.69 16.41
N ALA A 102 -8.73 21.23 15.75
CA ALA A 102 -7.67 22.00 16.39
C ALA A 102 -6.96 22.93 15.39
N CYS A 103 -6.44 24.05 15.88
CA CYS A 103 -5.61 24.97 15.09
C CYS A 103 -4.21 24.40 14.79
N GLU A 104 -3.60 23.72 15.76
CA GLU A 104 -2.33 23.02 15.59
C GLU A 104 -2.53 21.51 15.56
N ARG A 105 -1.66 20.81 14.83
CA ARG A 105 -1.67 19.35 14.75
C ARG A 105 -1.49 18.71 16.14
N PRO A 106 -2.48 17.96 16.66
CA PRO A 106 -2.32 17.19 17.88
C PRO A 106 -1.28 16.07 17.70
N VAL A 107 -0.72 15.60 18.81
CA VAL A 107 0.19 14.44 18.81
C VAL A 107 -0.61 13.18 18.47
N GLN A 108 -0.11 12.34 17.56
CA GLN A 108 -0.78 11.14 17.01
C GLN A 108 -2.04 11.44 16.20
N TYR A 109 -2.04 12.58 15.50
CA TYR A 109 -3.10 12.92 14.57
C TYR A 109 -2.53 13.48 13.26
N VAL A 110 -3.25 13.27 12.17
CA VAL A 110 -2.93 13.74 10.82
C VAL A 110 -4.13 14.41 10.16
N SER A 111 -3.89 15.19 9.11
CA SER A 111 -4.93 15.94 8.40
C SER A 111 -5.61 15.14 7.29
N VAL A 112 -5.09 13.94 7.00
CA VAL A 112 -5.57 13.07 5.93
C VAL A 112 -6.38 11.95 6.58
N ALA A 113 -7.64 11.80 6.19
CA ALA A 113 -8.50 10.73 6.68
C ALA A 113 -8.46 9.53 5.73
N GLY A 114 -9.16 8.47 6.10
CA GLY A 114 -9.47 7.35 5.21
C GLY A 114 -8.75 6.07 5.57
N ASP A 115 -8.04 6.05 6.69
CA ASP A 115 -7.49 4.81 7.24
C ASP A 115 -8.63 3.91 7.72
N CYS A 116 -8.63 2.67 7.22
CA CYS A 116 -9.60 1.64 7.58
C CYS A 116 -9.10 0.68 8.66
N ASP A 117 -7.81 0.70 9.03
CA ASP A 117 -7.22 -0.03 10.16
C ASP A 117 -6.02 0.72 10.80
N ASP A 118 -6.36 1.64 11.71
CA ASP A 118 -5.43 2.49 12.49
C ASP A 118 -4.47 1.71 13.44
N GLU A 119 -4.49 0.37 13.44
CA GLU A 119 -3.49 -0.45 14.15
C GLU A 119 -2.41 -1.03 13.21
N ARG A 120 -2.53 -0.88 11.88
CA ARG A 120 -1.71 -1.55 10.87
C ARG A 120 -1.33 -0.62 9.71
N ALA A 121 -0.13 -0.04 9.79
CA ALA A 121 0.42 0.92 8.82
C ALA A 121 0.62 0.43 7.37
N TRP A 122 0.26 -0.82 7.08
CA TRP A 122 0.24 -1.39 5.73
C TRP A 122 -1.18 -1.55 5.18
N ILE A 123 -2.20 -1.09 5.90
CA ILE A 123 -3.60 -1.05 5.49
C ILE A 123 -4.02 0.42 5.52
N SER A 124 -4.02 1.09 4.37
CA SER A 124 -4.39 2.49 4.25
C SER A 124 -4.56 2.92 2.79
N PRO A 125 -5.11 4.12 2.51
CA PRO A 125 -5.29 4.61 1.14
C PRO A 125 -4.04 4.73 0.26
N ALA A 126 -2.84 4.55 0.80
CA ALA A 126 -1.60 4.48 0.03
C ALA A 126 -0.96 3.08 0.00
N ALA A 127 -1.53 2.12 0.72
CA ALA A 127 -1.13 0.74 0.63
C ALA A 127 -1.42 0.18 -0.76
N ARG A 128 -0.77 -0.94 -1.04
CA ARG A 128 -0.99 -1.72 -2.25
C ARG A 128 -1.71 -2.99 -1.83
N GLU A 129 -2.73 -3.37 -2.60
CA GLU A 129 -3.36 -4.67 -2.47
C GLU A 129 -2.33 -5.81 -2.48
N VAL A 130 -2.35 -6.61 -1.41
CA VAL A 130 -1.66 -7.88 -1.37
C VAL A 130 -2.69 -8.99 -1.27
N CYS A 131 -2.31 -10.14 -1.80
CA CYS A 131 -3.17 -11.29 -1.97
C CYS A 131 -3.52 -11.96 -0.62
N ASN A 132 -4.43 -11.36 0.15
CA ASN A 132 -4.72 -11.71 1.55
C ASN A 132 -6.22 -11.74 1.92
N GLU A 133 -7.14 -11.45 0.98
CA GLU A 133 -8.59 -11.29 1.22
C GLU A 133 -8.99 -10.14 2.17
N GLU A 134 -8.10 -9.19 2.38
CA GLU A 134 -8.33 -7.92 3.08
C GLU A 134 -8.36 -6.77 2.05
N ASP A 135 -8.94 -5.63 2.45
CA ASP A 135 -8.94 -4.38 1.68
C ASP A 135 -7.74 -3.59 2.21
N ASP A 136 -6.59 -3.71 1.56
CA ASP A 136 -5.36 -3.10 2.05
C ASP A 136 -5.34 -1.61 1.70
N ASP A 137 -5.91 -1.21 0.55
CA ASP A 137 -5.89 0.17 0.07
C ASP A 137 -7.11 1.03 0.49
N CYS A 138 -8.00 0.47 1.31
CA CYS A 138 -9.19 1.12 1.85
C CYS A 138 -10.14 1.70 0.78
N ASP A 139 -10.20 1.13 -0.42
CA ASP A 139 -11.10 1.56 -1.50
C ASP A 139 -12.49 0.86 -1.48
N ALA A 140 -12.68 -0.06 -0.52
CA ALA A 140 -13.86 -0.91 -0.32
C ALA A 140 -14.04 -2.03 -1.37
N ALA A 141 -13.04 -2.27 -2.21
CA ALA A 141 -12.85 -3.53 -2.90
C ALA A 141 -11.78 -4.37 -2.16
N VAL A 142 -11.57 -5.60 -2.62
CA VAL A 142 -10.68 -6.56 -1.98
C VAL A 142 -9.90 -7.21 -3.11
N ASP A 143 -8.57 -7.15 -3.03
CA ASP A 143 -7.63 -7.73 -3.99
C ASP A 143 -7.83 -7.24 -5.44
N GLU A 144 -8.42 -6.07 -5.70
CA GLU A 144 -8.80 -5.61 -7.04
C GLU A 144 -7.63 -5.10 -7.89
N GLU A 145 -6.60 -4.50 -7.29
CA GLU A 145 -5.37 -4.15 -8.04
C GLU A 145 -4.64 -5.41 -8.55
N LEU A 146 -4.83 -6.57 -7.89
CA LEU A 146 -4.35 -7.86 -8.39
C LEU A 146 -5.13 -8.35 -9.63
N MET A 147 -6.35 -7.85 -9.84
CA MET A 147 -7.20 -8.18 -11.00
C MET A 147 -6.80 -7.44 -12.29
N LEU A 148 -5.74 -6.62 -12.27
CA LEU A 148 -5.20 -5.99 -13.49
C LEU A 148 -4.57 -7.00 -14.46
N HIS A 149 -4.21 -8.19 -13.97
CA HIS A 149 -3.52 -9.25 -14.72
C HIS A 149 -4.45 -10.03 -15.69
N GLN A 150 -5.01 -9.35 -16.69
CA GLN A 150 -6.04 -9.90 -17.60
C GLN A 150 -5.50 -10.43 -18.93
N SER A 151 -4.18 -10.37 -19.16
CA SER A 151 -3.55 -10.89 -20.37
C SER A 151 -2.72 -12.13 -20.07
N LEU A 152 -3.12 -13.26 -20.63
CA LEU A 152 -2.31 -14.47 -20.56
C LEU A 152 -1.14 -14.36 -21.54
N VAL A 153 0.08 -14.61 -21.06
CA VAL A 153 1.29 -14.65 -21.89
C VAL A 153 1.99 -15.99 -21.75
N THR A 154 2.74 -16.34 -22.78
CA THR A 154 3.66 -17.47 -22.82
C THR A 154 4.98 -17.05 -23.43
N ILE A 155 6.02 -17.80 -23.10
CA ILE A 155 7.30 -17.80 -23.80
C ILE A 155 7.44 -19.07 -24.64
N HIS A 156 8.38 -19.03 -25.58
CA HIS A 156 8.81 -20.18 -26.36
C HIS A 156 10.34 -20.31 -26.31
N SER A 157 10.78 -21.49 -25.88
CA SER A 157 12.16 -21.93 -25.79
C SER A 157 12.77 -21.98 -27.18
N GLY A 158 13.60 -20.98 -27.47
CA GLY A 158 14.33 -20.87 -28.73
C GLY A 158 13.85 -19.79 -29.70
N LEU A 159 12.64 -19.21 -29.53
CA LEU A 159 12.22 -18.05 -30.33
C LEU A 159 12.59 -16.70 -29.70
N ARG A 160 12.76 -16.64 -28.38
CA ARG A 160 13.04 -15.39 -27.62
C ARG A 160 11.91 -14.37 -27.78
N GLU A 161 10.70 -14.86 -27.93
CA GLU A 161 9.52 -14.06 -28.18
C GLU A 161 8.51 -14.31 -27.06
N VAL A 162 7.90 -13.22 -26.60
CA VAL A 162 6.73 -13.28 -25.73
C VAL A 162 5.51 -13.30 -26.64
N PHE A 163 4.58 -14.21 -26.37
CA PHE A 163 3.30 -14.29 -27.06
C PHE A 163 2.18 -13.98 -26.08
N GLN A 164 1.27 -13.11 -26.48
CA GLN A 164 -0.01 -12.98 -25.79
C GLN A 164 -0.94 -14.09 -26.31
N VAL A 165 -1.66 -14.72 -25.40
CA VAL A 165 -2.55 -15.86 -25.65
C VAL A 165 -3.99 -15.42 -25.34
N GLN A 166 -4.90 -15.65 -26.27
CA GLN A 166 -6.33 -15.47 -26.08
C GLN A 166 -6.87 -16.64 -25.25
N PRO A 167 -7.32 -16.43 -24.00
CA PRO A 167 -7.76 -17.51 -23.12
C PRO A 167 -8.97 -18.26 -23.67
N GLU A 168 -9.82 -17.62 -24.48
CA GLU A 168 -11.05 -18.22 -25.00
C GLU A 168 -10.83 -19.26 -26.10
N ASN A 169 -9.68 -19.26 -26.76
CA ASN A 169 -9.45 -20.10 -27.95
C ASN A 169 -7.98 -20.48 -28.22
N GLY A 170 -7.04 -20.09 -27.35
CA GLY A 170 -5.60 -20.35 -27.49
C GLY A 170 -4.89 -19.62 -28.63
N GLN A 171 -5.57 -18.78 -29.41
CA GLN A 171 -4.93 -17.97 -30.44
C GLN A 171 -3.89 -17.08 -29.81
N HIS A 172 -2.72 -17.04 -30.42
CA HIS A 172 -1.57 -16.32 -29.89
C HIS A 172 -1.02 -15.36 -30.93
N PHE A 173 -0.44 -14.28 -30.45
CA PHE A 173 0.22 -13.30 -31.29
C PHE A 173 1.49 -12.83 -30.61
N ARG A 174 2.53 -12.64 -31.44
CA ARG A 174 3.81 -12.14 -30.97
C ARG A 174 3.62 -10.74 -30.37
N LEU A 175 4.03 -10.59 -29.12
CA LEU A 175 3.96 -9.36 -28.36
C LEU A 175 5.27 -8.60 -28.47
N SER A 176 6.37 -9.21 -28.02
CA SER A 176 7.69 -8.61 -27.96
C SER A 176 8.81 -9.64 -28.22
N GLU A 177 10.03 -9.14 -28.39
CA GLU A 177 11.25 -9.95 -28.40
C GLU A 177 12.06 -9.62 -27.16
N ILE A 178 12.56 -10.65 -26.50
CA ILE A 178 13.36 -10.52 -25.28
C ILE A 178 14.75 -10.02 -25.67
N GLU A 179 15.22 -8.95 -25.02
CA GLU A 179 16.46 -8.29 -25.41
C GLU A 179 17.69 -9.20 -25.42
N GLU A 180 18.58 -9.01 -26.39
CA GLU A 180 19.80 -9.82 -26.57
C GLU A 180 20.71 -9.87 -25.34
N ARG A 181 20.64 -8.89 -24.43
CA ARG A 181 21.43 -8.90 -23.19
C ARG A 181 21.02 -10.03 -22.24
N LEU A 182 19.83 -10.58 -22.43
CA LEU A 182 19.27 -11.73 -21.74
C LEU A 182 19.43 -12.99 -22.61
N THR A 183 20.49 -13.09 -23.41
CA THR A 183 20.81 -14.28 -24.22
C THR A 183 22.16 -14.85 -23.80
N PRO A 184 22.39 -16.18 -23.88
CA PRO A 184 21.71 -17.21 -24.70
C PRO A 184 20.51 -17.94 -24.04
N TYR A 185 19.95 -17.38 -22.97
CA TYR A 185 19.08 -18.05 -22.01
C TYR A 185 17.79 -18.70 -22.59
N GLU A 186 17.50 -19.92 -22.13
CA GLU A 186 16.28 -20.69 -22.45
C GLU A 186 15.40 -20.70 -21.20
N PHE A 187 14.47 -19.74 -21.12
CA PHE A 187 13.53 -19.65 -20.01
C PHE A 187 12.60 -20.87 -20.01
N SER A 188 12.46 -21.50 -18.84
CA SER A 188 11.61 -22.68 -18.64
C SER A 188 10.40 -22.43 -17.76
N SER A 189 10.38 -21.31 -17.03
CA SER A 189 9.32 -21.00 -16.08
C SER A 189 9.09 -19.50 -15.98
N LEU A 190 7.86 -19.07 -15.76
CA LEU A 190 7.44 -17.68 -15.61
C LEU A 190 6.67 -17.48 -14.31
N ALA A 191 6.83 -16.32 -13.69
CA ALA A 191 5.99 -15.88 -12.57
C ALA A 191 5.73 -14.37 -12.69
N SER A 192 4.47 -13.97 -12.77
CA SER A 192 4.12 -12.55 -12.69
C SER A 192 4.14 -12.10 -11.24
N ASP A 193 4.79 -10.98 -10.97
CA ASP A 193 4.81 -10.39 -9.63
C ASP A 193 3.45 -9.70 -9.37
N PRO A 194 2.62 -10.21 -8.45
CA PRO A 194 1.34 -9.57 -8.11
C PRO A 194 1.54 -8.16 -7.55
N GLY A 195 2.72 -7.88 -6.98
CA GLY A 195 3.15 -6.60 -6.41
C GLY A 195 3.59 -5.56 -7.43
N SER A 196 3.64 -5.91 -8.72
CA SER A 196 4.17 -5.03 -9.78
C SER A 196 3.04 -4.38 -10.58
N ALA A 197 2.84 -3.07 -10.38
CA ALA A 197 1.90 -2.27 -11.18
C ALA A 197 2.25 -2.23 -12.68
N ASP A 198 3.52 -2.47 -13.02
CA ASP A 198 4.04 -2.51 -14.39
C ASP A 198 3.97 -3.90 -15.04
N GLY A 199 3.52 -4.94 -14.31
CA GLY A 199 3.35 -6.28 -14.86
C GLY A 199 4.66 -7.02 -15.11
N THR A 200 5.67 -6.76 -14.28
CA THR A 200 6.98 -7.40 -14.34
C THR A 200 6.83 -8.92 -14.21
N VAL A 201 7.44 -9.64 -15.14
CA VAL A 201 7.50 -11.10 -15.14
C VAL A 201 8.91 -11.55 -14.79
N TYR A 202 9.00 -12.46 -13.82
CA TYR A 202 10.22 -13.19 -13.51
C TYR A 202 10.29 -14.45 -14.35
N ALA A 203 11.49 -14.76 -14.85
CA ALA A 203 11.75 -15.96 -15.62
C ALA A 203 12.98 -16.70 -15.08
N TYR A 204 12.84 -18.02 -14.98
CA TYR A 204 13.93 -18.90 -14.62
C TYR A 204 14.48 -19.61 -15.85
N ASP A 205 15.80 -19.58 -16.00
CA ASP A 205 16.52 -20.40 -16.97
C ASP A 205 17.03 -21.66 -16.27
N SER A 206 16.45 -22.82 -16.60
CA SER A 206 16.87 -24.10 -16.04
C SER A 206 18.16 -24.68 -16.64
N ALA A 207 18.59 -24.22 -17.81
CA ALA A 207 19.84 -24.63 -18.43
C ALA A 207 21.06 -23.98 -17.76
N GLU A 208 20.92 -22.72 -17.35
CA GLU A 208 21.99 -21.97 -16.68
C GLU A 208 21.79 -21.78 -15.17
N GLY A 209 20.58 -22.02 -14.65
CA GLY A 209 20.26 -21.84 -13.24
C GLY A 209 20.25 -20.38 -12.80
N HIS A 210 19.63 -19.51 -13.59
CA HIS A 210 19.61 -18.06 -13.36
C HIS A 210 18.20 -17.48 -13.38
N LEU A 211 17.99 -16.45 -12.58
CA LEU A 211 16.74 -15.69 -12.50
C LEU A 211 16.88 -14.36 -13.24
N TYR A 212 15.82 -14.00 -13.95
CA TYR A 212 15.67 -12.76 -14.71
C TYR A 212 14.32 -12.13 -14.40
N TYR A 213 14.20 -10.85 -14.70
CA TYR A 213 12.90 -10.20 -14.79
C TYR A 213 12.84 -9.31 -16.03
N PHE A 214 11.66 -9.19 -16.62
CA PHE A 214 11.43 -8.36 -17.80
C PHE A 214 9.99 -7.87 -17.89
N ASP A 215 9.80 -6.77 -18.61
CA ASP A 215 8.49 -6.28 -19.04
C ASP A 215 8.04 -7.11 -20.27
N PRO A 216 6.94 -7.87 -20.19
CA PRO A 216 6.47 -8.74 -21.27
C PRO A 216 5.99 -7.95 -22.50
N CYS A 217 5.51 -6.72 -22.31
CA CYS A 217 4.96 -5.88 -23.37
C CYS A 217 6.03 -5.32 -24.31
N ASN A 218 7.24 -5.05 -23.80
CA ASN A 218 8.34 -4.52 -24.61
C ASN A 218 9.59 -5.40 -24.65
N GLY A 219 9.66 -6.45 -23.83
CA GLY A 219 10.75 -7.43 -23.79
C GLY A 219 12.03 -6.94 -23.10
N THR A 220 11.99 -5.77 -22.45
CA THR A 220 13.15 -5.20 -21.75
C THR A 220 13.30 -5.77 -20.36
N GLY A 221 14.52 -6.13 -19.96
CA GLY A 221 14.73 -6.77 -18.67
C GLY A 221 16.17 -6.88 -18.22
N TRP A 222 16.37 -7.42 -17.03
CA TRP A 222 17.67 -7.55 -16.38
C TRP A 222 17.83 -8.92 -15.72
N GLY A 223 19.07 -9.38 -15.59
CA GLY A 223 19.39 -10.54 -14.78
C GLY A 223 19.39 -10.18 -13.31
N VAL A 224 18.75 -11.01 -12.49
CA VAL A 224 18.82 -10.94 -11.04
C VAL A 224 20.12 -11.58 -10.57
N GLY A 225 20.35 -12.84 -10.93
CA GLY A 225 21.51 -13.60 -10.49
C GLY A 225 21.35 -15.11 -10.64
N PRO A 226 22.40 -15.88 -10.28
CA PRO A 226 22.27 -17.33 -10.17
C PRO A 226 21.28 -17.69 -9.06
N VAL A 227 20.51 -18.75 -9.28
CA VAL A 227 19.65 -19.32 -8.24
C VAL A 227 20.46 -20.35 -7.48
N ASP A 228 20.68 -20.11 -6.19
CA ASP A 228 21.50 -20.97 -5.31
C ASP A 228 20.73 -22.25 -4.87
N SER A 229 20.09 -22.96 -5.80
CA SER A 229 19.34 -24.21 -5.56
C SER A 229 19.71 -25.31 -6.56
N GLY A 230 19.06 -26.48 -6.48
CA GLY A 230 18.98 -27.41 -7.60
C GLY A 230 18.13 -26.86 -8.75
N ARG A 231 17.92 -27.68 -9.80
CA ARG A 231 17.08 -27.30 -10.93
C ARG A 231 15.64 -27.07 -10.46
N LEU A 232 15.10 -25.89 -10.76
CA LEU A 232 13.68 -25.62 -10.55
C LEU A 232 12.85 -26.11 -11.74
N CYS A 233 11.72 -26.77 -11.49
CA CYS A 233 10.76 -27.07 -12.57
C CYS A 233 9.77 -25.94 -12.81
N GLY A 234 9.40 -25.21 -11.77
CA GLY A 234 8.49 -24.08 -11.86
C GLY A 234 8.73 -23.06 -10.75
N ILE A 235 8.38 -21.80 -11.05
CA ILE A 235 8.41 -20.69 -10.10
C ILE A 235 7.04 -20.04 -10.03
N SER A 236 6.66 -19.52 -8.86
CA SER A 236 5.44 -18.73 -8.72
C SER A 236 5.54 -17.82 -7.52
N PHE A 237 4.96 -16.62 -7.62
CA PHE A 237 4.78 -15.75 -6.48
C PHE A 237 3.68 -16.29 -5.58
N GLY A 238 3.94 -16.29 -4.27
CA GLY A 238 2.94 -16.57 -3.25
C GLY A 238 2.41 -15.29 -2.64
N VAL A 239 2.06 -15.37 -1.35
CA VAL A 239 1.70 -14.21 -0.52
C VAL A 239 2.82 -13.18 -0.46
N ASP A 240 2.44 -11.91 -0.28
CA ASP A 240 3.34 -10.78 -0.02
C ASP A 240 4.45 -10.60 -1.08
N SER A 241 4.18 -10.94 -2.35
CA SER A 241 5.17 -10.92 -3.44
C SER A 241 6.46 -11.71 -3.15
N ARG A 242 6.35 -12.80 -2.37
CA ARG A 242 7.45 -13.74 -2.16
C ARG A 242 7.53 -14.72 -3.31
N LEU A 243 8.70 -14.82 -3.95
CA LEU A 243 8.92 -15.73 -5.07
C LEU A 243 9.34 -17.11 -4.55
N PHE A 244 8.66 -18.16 -5.01
CA PHE A 244 8.96 -19.54 -4.66
C PHE A 244 9.33 -20.37 -5.89
N GLY A 245 10.11 -21.43 -5.67
CA GLY A 245 10.45 -22.43 -6.67
C GLY A 245 10.39 -23.85 -6.13
N LEU A 246 10.10 -24.80 -7.02
CA LEU A 246 10.14 -26.24 -6.70
C LEU A 246 11.46 -26.84 -7.20
N ASP A 247 12.36 -27.18 -6.28
CA ASP A 247 13.65 -27.80 -6.55
C ASP A 247 13.50 -29.32 -6.71
N VAL A 248 13.72 -29.80 -7.93
CA VAL A 248 13.53 -31.20 -8.33
C VAL A 248 14.72 -32.10 -7.98
N ASP A 249 15.90 -31.51 -7.73
CA ASP A 249 17.07 -32.32 -7.34
C ASP A 249 16.99 -32.73 -5.87
N ASN A 250 16.26 -31.95 -5.06
CA ASN A 250 16.16 -32.11 -3.61
C ASN A 250 14.74 -32.38 -3.09
N ASP A 251 13.72 -32.38 -3.96
CA ASP A 251 12.30 -32.45 -3.59
C ASP A 251 11.93 -31.42 -2.52
N THR A 252 12.32 -30.16 -2.74
CA THR A 252 12.11 -29.07 -1.76
C THR A 252 11.36 -27.88 -2.36
N LEU A 253 10.55 -27.24 -1.52
CA LEU A 253 10.13 -25.86 -1.75
C LEU A 253 11.26 -24.92 -1.30
N VAL A 254 11.64 -24.00 -2.18
CA VAL A 254 12.58 -22.92 -1.87
C VAL A 254 11.91 -21.56 -2.07
N GLU A 255 12.24 -20.61 -1.21
CA GLU A 255 11.99 -19.18 -1.44
C GLU A 255 13.21 -18.59 -2.15
N ILE A 256 12.98 -17.70 -3.11
CA ILE A 256 13.99 -17.10 -3.98
C ILE A 256 13.96 -15.58 -3.80
N SER A 257 15.12 -15.01 -3.47
CA SER A 257 15.32 -13.57 -3.43
C SER A 257 15.23 -12.96 -4.83
N THR A 258 14.30 -12.04 -5.03
CA THR A 258 14.16 -11.26 -6.28
C THR A 258 15.27 -10.22 -6.45
N VAL A 259 16.09 -10.00 -5.42
CA VAL A 259 17.19 -9.03 -5.43
C VAL A 259 18.48 -9.61 -5.99
N ASP A 260 18.79 -10.87 -5.66
CA ASP A 260 20.08 -11.49 -5.99
C ASP A 260 20.02 -12.98 -6.36
N GLY A 261 18.84 -13.61 -6.30
CA GLY A 261 18.66 -15.03 -6.64
C GLY A 261 19.04 -16.00 -5.53
N SER A 262 19.49 -15.51 -4.36
CA SER A 262 19.77 -16.38 -3.21
C SER A 262 18.50 -17.11 -2.76
N THR A 263 18.66 -18.33 -2.24
CA THR A 263 17.51 -19.18 -1.86
C THR A 263 17.52 -19.58 -0.39
N GLU A 264 16.33 -19.76 0.17
CA GLU A 264 16.10 -20.38 1.47
C GLU A 264 15.20 -21.59 1.32
N VAL A 265 15.61 -22.73 1.89
CA VAL A 265 14.80 -23.96 1.88
C VAL A 265 13.70 -23.85 2.93
N ILE A 266 12.45 -23.91 2.48
CA ILE A 266 11.28 -23.91 3.35
C ILE A 266 11.02 -25.30 3.93
N GLY A 267 11.03 -26.33 3.07
CA GLY A 267 10.74 -27.70 3.48
C GLY A 267 10.75 -28.71 2.35
N LEU A 268 10.67 -30.00 2.72
CA LEU A 268 10.54 -31.11 1.78
C LEU A 268 9.11 -31.19 1.25
N LEU A 269 8.96 -31.52 -0.03
CA LEU A 269 7.67 -31.67 -0.72
C LEU A 269 6.92 -32.94 -0.30
N ASP A 270 7.60 -33.95 0.24
CA ASP A 270 7.03 -35.28 0.55
C ASP A 270 6.49 -36.06 -0.70
N ILE A 271 6.74 -35.54 -1.91
CA ILE A 271 6.52 -36.18 -3.22
C ILE A 271 7.78 -36.05 -4.08
N ASP A 272 7.92 -36.92 -5.08
CA ASP A 272 9.06 -36.95 -6.03
C ASP A 272 8.62 -36.23 -7.31
N ILE A 273 9.21 -35.07 -7.60
CA ILE A 273 8.85 -34.23 -8.75
C ILE A 273 9.98 -34.23 -9.80
N ASP A 274 9.64 -34.11 -11.08
CA ASP A 274 10.65 -34.09 -12.16
C ASP A 274 10.53 -32.84 -13.05
N ASP A 275 9.40 -32.68 -13.72
CA ASP A 275 9.10 -31.52 -14.54
C ASP A 275 7.68 -31.06 -14.24
N CYS A 276 7.47 -29.75 -14.08
CA CYS A 276 6.27 -29.23 -13.47
C CYS A 276 5.98 -27.78 -13.89
N GLY A 277 4.70 -27.45 -13.99
CA GLY A 277 4.22 -26.07 -14.06
C GLY A 277 3.51 -25.74 -12.76
N VAL A 278 3.71 -24.53 -12.23
CA VAL A 278 3.13 -24.12 -10.95
C VAL A 278 2.44 -22.76 -11.06
N ALA A 279 1.36 -22.60 -10.30
CA ALA A 279 0.63 -21.36 -10.19
C ALA A 279 0.06 -21.19 -8.79
N PHE A 280 0.11 -19.98 -8.26
CA PHE A 280 -0.47 -19.68 -6.95
C PHE A 280 -1.94 -19.26 -7.06
N SER A 281 -2.77 -19.80 -6.19
CA SER A 281 -4.15 -19.34 -6.00
C SER A 281 -4.22 -18.47 -4.76
N CYS A 282 -4.53 -17.20 -4.98
CA CYS A 282 -4.74 -16.21 -3.94
C CYS A 282 -5.89 -16.57 -3.00
N VAL A 283 -7.06 -16.83 -3.58
CA VAL A 283 -8.29 -17.19 -2.82
C VAL A 283 -8.11 -18.46 -1.99
N LYS A 284 -7.33 -19.43 -2.49
CA LYS A 284 -7.14 -20.72 -1.80
C LYS A 284 -5.85 -20.79 -0.97
N GLN A 285 -5.06 -19.71 -0.97
CA GLN A 285 -3.79 -19.56 -0.26
C GLN A 285 -2.89 -20.79 -0.43
N ARG A 286 -2.72 -21.23 -1.69
CA ARG A 286 -1.92 -22.42 -2.01
C ARG A 286 -1.37 -22.38 -3.41
N MET A 287 -0.18 -22.96 -3.57
CA MET A 287 0.41 -23.19 -4.88
C MET A 287 -0.12 -24.50 -5.45
N TYR A 288 -0.63 -24.45 -6.66
CA TYR A 288 -0.95 -25.62 -7.47
C TYR A 288 0.24 -25.98 -8.34
N GLY A 289 0.43 -27.28 -8.57
CA GLY A 289 1.42 -27.78 -9.50
C GLY A 289 0.87 -28.93 -10.32
N VAL A 290 1.32 -29.04 -11.56
CA VAL A 290 1.08 -30.18 -12.44
C VAL A 290 2.41 -30.80 -12.82
N GLU A 291 2.59 -32.08 -12.56
CA GLU A 291 3.85 -32.80 -12.83
C GLU A 291 3.81 -33.70 -14.07
N LEU A 292 4.97 -33.92 -14.69
CA LEU A 292 5.25 -35.00 -15.63
C LEU A 292 6.07 -36.11 -14.97
N PRO A 293 5.98 -37.37 -15.47
CA PRO A 293 5.16 -37.85 -16.58
C PRO A 293 3.74 -38.30 -16.18
N GLY A 294 3.40 -38.22 -14.89
CA GLY A 294 2.15 -38.74 -14.32
C GLY A 294 0.92 -37.86 -14.53
N GLY A 295 1.12 -36.56 -14.77
CA GLY A 295 0.05 -35.59 -14.95
C GLY A 295 -0.76 -35.36 -13.67
N ASN A 296 -0.18 -35.47 -12.47
CA ASN A 296 -0.96 -35.24 -11.26
C ASN A 296 -1.09 -33.74 -10.98
N LEU A 297 -2.29 -33.28 -10.66
CA LEU A 297 -2.49 -32.02 -9.98
C LEU A 297 -2.17 -32.23 -8.50
N PHE A 298 -1.26 -31.43 -7.98
CA PHE A 298 -0.93 -31.36 -6.56
C PHE A 298 -1.02 -29.94 -6.06
N GLN A 299 -1.02 -29.78 -4.73
CA GLN A 299 -0.90 -28.49 -4.08
C GLN A 299 0.29 -28.49 -3.13
N VAL A 300 0.90 -27.33 -2.92
CA VAL A 300 2.01 -27.11 -1.98
C VAL A 300 1.58 -26.07 -0.94
N ASN A 301 1.82 -26.38 0.33
CA ASN A 301 1.69 -25.41 1.42
C ASN A 301 2.99 -24.61 1.56
N LEU A 302 2.91 -23.28 1.37
CA LEU A 302 4.08 -22.40 1.31
C LEU A 302 4.77 -22.17 2.66
N ASP A 303 4.12 -22.46 3.78
CA ASP A 303 4.73 -22.33 5.12
C ASP A 303 5.59 -23.53 5.50
N THR A 304 5.18 -24.71 5.05
CA THR A 304 5.78 -25.99 5.46
C THR A 304 6.59 -26.67 4.36
N GLY A 305 6.40 -26.23 3.12
CA GLY A 305 6.94 -26.88 1.92
C GLY A 305 6.27 -28.19 1.56
N LYS A 306 5.23 -28.65 2.28
CA LYS A 306 4.65 -29.96 2.00
C LYS A 306 3.70 -29.93 0.81
N ALA A 307 3.89 -30.89 -0.10
CA ALA A 307 2.98 -31.13 -1.19
C ALA A 307 1.96 -32.23 -0.87
N GLN A 308 0.81 -32.14 -1.52
CA GLN A 308 -0.24 -33.13 -1.47
C GLN A 308 -0.80 -33.35 -2.88
N GLU A 309 -0.70 -34.58 -3.38
CA GLU A 309 -1.40 -34.99 -4.60
C GLU A 309 -2.92 -34.83 -4.40
N LEU A 310 -3.57 -34.19 -5.36
CA LEU A 310 -5.01 -33.98 -5.36
C LEU A 310 -5.69 -34.98 -6.29
N ILE A 311 -5.42 -34.87 -7.59
CA ILE A 311 -6.18 -35.55 -8.65
C ILE A 311 -5.24 -35.91 -9.81
N PRO A 312 -5.27 -37.16 -10.33
CA PRO A 312 -4.57 -37.51 -11.55
C PRO A 312 -5.27 -36.87 -12.78
N LEU A 313 -4.54 -36.12 -13.60
CA LEU A 313 -5.03 -35.55 -14.85
C LEU A 313 -4.78 -36.54 -15.99
N ALA A 314 -5.82 -36.79 -16.78
CA ALA A 314 -5.72 -37.60 -18.00
C ALA A 314 -5.37 -36.74 -19.23
N VAL A 315 -4.52 -35.73 -19.05
CA VAL A 315 -4.13 -34.75 -20.07
C VAL A 315 -2.71 -35.05 -20.54
N PRO A 316 -2.50 -35.45 -21.80
CA PRO A 316 -1.16 -35.61 -22.35
C PRO A 316 -0.46 -34.24 -22.43
N MET A 317 0.76 -34.13 -21.93
CA MET A 317 1.54 -32.90 -21.98
C MET A 317 3.03 -33.20 -22.21
N THR A 318 3.74 -32.24 -22.79
CA THR A 318 5.19 -32.31 -23.02
C THR A 318 5.96 -31.23 -22.29
N SER A 319 5.31 -30.10 -22.01
CA SER A 319 5.81 -29.02 -21.17
C SER A 319 4.62 -28.49 -20.37
N PRO A 320 4.56 -28.71 -19.04
CA PRO A 320 3.48 -28.19 -18.22
C PRO A 320 3.74 -26.73 -17.88
N GLY A 321 2.89 -25.84 -18.39
CA GLY A 321 2.83 -24.44 -17.96
C GLY A 321 1.53 -24.19 -17.21
N LEU A 322 1.55 -23.44 -16.11
CA LEU A 322 0.35 -23.23 -15.29
C LEU A 322 0.19 -21.77 -14.92
N ALA A 323 -1.01 -21.23 -15.12
CA ALA A 323 -1.36 -19.88 -14.68
C ALA A 323 -2.74 -19.88 -14.02
N TYR A 324 -2.87 -19.21 -12.87
CA TYR A 324 -4.14 -19.10 -12.15
C TYR A 324 -4.82 -17.78 -12.48
N HIS A 325 -6.08 -17.82 -12.89
CA HIS A 325 -6.87 -16.62 -13.14
C HIS A 325 -7.66 -16.25 -11.88
N LEU A 326 -7.40 -15.05 -11.35
CA LEU A 326 -7.92 -14.62 -10.05
C LEU A 326 -9.45 -14.49 -10.04
N GLU A 327 -10.03 -13.78 -11.01
CA GLU A 327 -11.47 -13.49 -11.06
C GLU A 327 -12.32 -14.75 -11.29
N GLU A 328 -11.86 -15.63 -12.17
CA GLU A 328 -12.59 -16.84 -12.53
C GLU A 328 -12.32 -18.01 -11.58
N GLN A 329 -11.26 -17.90 -10.77
CA GLN A 329 -10.78 -18.95 -9.87
C GLN A 329 -10.43 -20.27 -10.58
N THR A 330 -9.97 -20.19 -11.82
CA THR A 330 -9.64 -21.32 -12.69
C THR A 330 -8.13 -21.40 -12.96
N LEU A 331 -7.67 -22.59 -13.35
CA LEU A 331 -6.29 -22.79 -13.81
C LEU A 331 -6.27 -22.87 -15.34
N TYR A 332 -5.30 -22.22 -15.95
CA TYR A 332 -4.95 -22.38 -17.35
C TYR A 332 -3.71 -23.27 -17.44
N LEU A 333 -3.85 -24.40 -18.14
CA LEU A 333 -2.80 -25.39 -18.32
C LEU A 333 -2.33 -25.35 -19.77
N GLY A 334 -1.07 -24.95 -19.96
CA GLY A 334 -0.32 -25.16 -21.19
C GLY A 334 0.29 -26.54 -21.19
N THR A 335 0.13 -27.28 -22.28
CA THR A 335 0.66 -28.65 -22.43
C THR A 335 1.84 -28.73 -23.40
N GLY A 336 2.39 -27.58 -23.79
CA GLY A 336 3.29 -27.37 -24.92
C GLY A 336 2.51 -26.90 -26.16
N THR A 337 1.58 -27.71 -26.66
CA THR A 337 0.87 -27.40 -27.92
C THR A 337 -0.61 -27.09 -27.77
N GLU A 338 -1.20 -27.31 -26.60
CA GLU A 338 -2.61 -27.06 -26.34
C GLU A 338 -2.79 -26.27 -25.04
N LEU A 339 -3.78 -25.37 -25.04
CA LEU A 339 -4.26 -24.65 -23.87
C LEU A 339 -5.51 -25.33 -23.35
N HIS A 340 -5.56 -25.56 -22.04
CA HIS A 340 -6.69 -26.17 -21.35
C HIS A 340 -7.18 -25.27 -20.21
N LEU A 341 -8.50 -25.22 -20.01
CA LEU A 341 -9.10 -24.71 -18.77
C LEU A 341 -9.22 -25.88 -17.79
N LEU A 342 -8.54 -25.80 -16.67
CA LEU A 342 -8.48 -26.82 -15.63
C LEU A 342 -9.24 -26.36 -14.39
N ASP A 343 -10.23 -27.15 -13.98
CA ASP A 343 -10.89 -27.00 -12.69
C ASP A 343 -10.03 -27.65 -11.59
N PRO A 344 -9.49 -26.86 -10.64
CA PRO A 344 -8.61 -27.37 -9.58
C PRO A 344 -9.31 -28.30 -8.58
N ASP A 345 -10.65 -28.25 -8.48
CA ASP A 345 -11.42 -29.04 -7.51
C ASP A 345 -11.85 -30.40 -8.08
N THR A 346 -12.05 -30.49 -9.40
CA THR A 346 -12.50 -31.71 -10.08
C THR A 346 -11.42 -32.38 -10.93
N GLY A 347 -10.39 -31.64 -11.34
CA GLY A 347 -9.38 -32.08 -12.29
C GLY A 347 -9.91 -32.22 -13.72
N GLU A 348 -11.13 -31.74 -14.00
CA GLU A 348 -11.66 -31.68 -15.36
C GLU A 348 -10.89 -30.62 -16.16
N ALA A 349 -10.40 -31.02 -17.34
CA ALA A 349 -9.66 -30.16 -18.25
C ALA A 349 -10.39 -30.06 -19.60
N GLU A 350 -10.76 -28.84 -19.99
CA GLU A 350 -11.37 -28.52 -21.28
C GLU A 350 -10.32 -27.94 -22.23
N ILE A 351 -10.20 -28.51 -23.44
CA ILE A 351 -9.31 -27.97 -24.49
C ILE A 351 -9.91 -26.66 -25.03
N LEU A 352 -9.20 -25.55 -24.88
CA LEU A 352 -9.58 -24.24 -25.41
C LEU A 352 -9.01 -24.02 -26.82
N GLY A 353 -7.78 -24.47 -27.07
CA GLY A 353 -7.15 -24.32 -28.38
C GLY A 353 -5.68 -24.73 -28.45
N SER A 354 -4.98 -24.29 -29.49
CA SER A 354 -3.58 -24.65 -29.75
C SER A 354 -2.63 -23.51 -29.41
N LEU A 355 -1.51 -23.83 -28.76
CA LEU A 355 -0.42 -22.90 -28.44
C LEU A 355 0.73 -23.03 -29.46
N VAL A 356 1.59 -22.00 -29.52
CA VAL A 356 2.95 -22.21 -30.02
C VAL A 356 3.72 -22.82 -28.87
N ASP A 357 4.33 -23.98 -29.09
CA ASP A 357 5.25 -24.69 -28.19
C ASP A 357 5.63 -23.86 -26.95
N SER A 358 4.78 -23.97 -25.92
CA SER A 358 4.79 -23.11 -24.74
C SER A 358 5.56 -23.78 -23.62
N ASP A 359 6.53 -23.08 -23.03
CA ASP A 359 7.21 -23.62 -21.86
C ASP A 359 6.39 -23.39 -20.58
N ASP A 360 5.97 -22.14 -20.35
CA ASP A 360 5.17 -21.76 -19.18
C ASP A 360 4.21 -20.59 -19.48
N LEU A 361 3.26 -20.38 -18.58
CA LEU A 361 2.20 -19.38 -18.67
C LEU A 361 2.29 -18.39 -17.51
N ALA A 362 1.97 -17.12 -17.78
CA ALA A 362 1.77 -16.12 -16.74
C ALA A 362 0.62 -15.18 -17.11
N TRP A 363 -0.14 -14.74 -16.11
CA TRP A 363 -1.09 -13.64 -16.27
C TRP A 363 -0.36 -12.33 -16.04
N VAL A 364 -0.54 -11.35 -16.91
CA VAL A 364 0.09 -10.01 -16.86
C VAL A 364 -0.95 -8.93 -17.16
N PRO A 365 -0.71 -7.66 -16.80
CA PRO A 365 -1.56 -6.56 -17.22
C PRO A 365 -1.69 -6.42 -18.73
N GLU A 366 -2.79 -5.85 -19.21
CA GLU A 366 -2.98 -5.62 -20.65
C GLU A 366 -1.95 -4.62 -21.20
N CYS A 367 -1.17 -5.07 -22.19
CA CYS A 367 -0.19 -4.22 -22.86
C CYS A 367 -0.85 -3.04 -23.58
N GLY A 368 -0.47 -1.82 -23.20
CA GLY A 368 -0.97 -0.58 -23.80
C GLY A 368 -2.13 0.08 -23.07
N VAL A 369 -2.60 -0.51 -21.97
CA VAL A 369 -3.30 0.24 -20.91
C VAL A 369 -2.19 0.83 -20.04
N ASN A 370 -2.00 2.16 -20.08
CA ASN A 370 -1.18 2.78 -19.04
C ASN A 370 -1.85 2.46 -17.70
N PRO A 371 -1.12 2.02 -16.66
CA PRO A 371 -1.68 2.05 -15.32
C PRO A 371 -2.27 3.44 -15.07
N PRO A 372 -3.39 3.57 -14.34
CA PRO A 372 -3.86 4.87 -13.91
C PRO A 372 -2.67 5.61 -13.28
N ALA A 373 -2.44 6.83 -13.77
CA ALA A 373 -1.29 7.62 -13.35
C ALA A 373 -1.54 8.18 -11.95
N ASP A 374 -1.35 7.35 -10.92
CA ASP A 374 -1.21 7.67 -9.50
C ASP A 374 -0.44 6.44 -8.93
N GLN A 375 0.81 6.48 -8.47
CA GLN A 375 1.45 7.36 -7.50
C GLN A 375 2.88 7.70 -7.93
N ASP A 376 3.36 8.84 -7.42
CA ASP A 376 4.66 9.48 -7.64
C ASP A 376 5.88 8.53 -7.53
N PRO A 377 6.70 8.37 -8.58
CA PRO A 377 8.04 7.81 -8.44
C PRO A 377 8.97 8.93 -7.98
N SER A 378 8.96 9.25 -6.69
CA SER A 378 9.95 10.16 -6.09
C SER A 378 10.94 9.38 -5.21
N PRO A 379 12.19 9.88 -5.09
CA PRO A 379 13.42 9.17 -5.47
C PRO A 379 14.08 8.27 -4.42
#